data_AF-A0A1M3KSM5-F1
#
_entry.id   AF-A0A1M3KSM5-F1
#
_cell.length_a   1.000
_cell.length_b   1.000
_cell.length_c   1.000
_cell.angle_alpha   90.00
_cell.angle_beta   90.00
_cell.angle_gamma   90.00
#
_symmetry.space_group_name_H-M   'P 1'
#
loop_
_entity.id
_entity.type
_entity.pdbx_description
1 polymer ?
#
loop_
_entity_poly.entity_id
_entity_poly.type
_entity_poly.pdbx_seq_one_letter_code
_entity_poly.pdbx_strand_id
1 'polypeptide(L)'
;MSEYETNSLDTRIWQEELEDFVPHRVFDAHVHIYRWAFDLDPNKASGPFAGGIGAMFPEVTWEIADAVDAALMPGRQIERLAFPFPFPNPCDFDGSNDYIASEVAKGGERSRGLMLVRPQMSAAQVEADVRRLGVIGFKPYRWYAPDAVEGRLTDFMPEHQIAVADKLGLVIMMHLSKRDAIADPENVEDLLRLSDKYPNAKWILAHCARSYSSWAIEASASKLRGLPNVWYDTSTVCDSDALDALYTGVGVDRVMYGSDDMIGPMRGKYITFGRAWAYLSPTNHAMSLAHCDPRMTFTRYEQLRAMKRGGRQVGLTAAHRQALFYDTARALVDSVPVPQRQ
;
A
#
# COMPACT_ATOMS: atom_id res chain seq x y z
N MET A 1 2.03 -26.10 -6.35
CA MET A 1 2.91 -25.34 -5.45
C MET A 1 2.15 -24.09 -5.08
N SER A 2 2.09 -23.71 -3.80
CA SER A 2 1.43 -22.45 -3.44
C SER A 2 2.26 -21.27 -3.97
N GLU A 3 1.60 -20.18 -4.36
CA GLU A 3 2.26 -19.01 -4.98
C GLU A 3 3.29 -18.33 -4.06
N TYR A 4 3.19 -18.62 -2.76
CA TYR A 4 4.04 -18.12 -1.67
C TYR A 4 4.90 -19.24 -1.04
N GLU A 5 5.15 -20.34 -1.77
CA GLU A 5 6.07 -21.38 -1.32
C GLU A 5 7.51 -20.87 -1.27
N THR A 6 8.13 -20.96 -0.09
CA THR A 6 9.51 -20.51 0.14
C THR A 6 10.52 -21.54 -0.38
N ASN A 7 11.62 -21.07 -0.96
CA ASN A 7 12.77 -21.91 -1.32
C ASN A 7 14.01 -21.56 -0.49
N SER A 8 15.13 -22.26 -0.73
CA SER A 8 16.37 -22.07 0.04
C SER A 8 16.98 -20.66 -0.04
N LEU A 9 16.75 -19.91 -1.13
CA LEU A 9 17.15 -18.51 -1.21
C LEU A 9 16.31 -17.65 -0.25
N ASP A 10 14.99 -17.86 -0.24
CA ASP A 10 14.08 -17.10 0.61
C ASP A 10 14.39 -17.37 2.10
N THR A 11 14.58 -18.63 2.48
CA THR A 11 14.98 -19.02 3.83
C THR A 11 16.27 -18.35 4.26
N ARG A 12 17.28 -18.33 3.37
CA ARG A 12 18.57 -17.71 3.63
C ARG A 12 18.46 -16.19 3.82
N ILE A 13 17.73 -15.51 2.94
CA ILE A 13 17.49 -14.06 3.05
C ILE A 13 16.78 -13.73 4.36
N TRP A 14 15.77 -14.52 4.73
CA TRP A 14 15.06 -14.31 5.99
C TRP A 14 16.01 -14.41 7.19
N GLN A 15 16.71 -15.54 7.33
CA GLN A 15 17.57 -15.82 8.48
C GLN A 15 18.79 -14.88 8.56
N GLU A 16 19.44 -14.58 7.42
CA GLU A 16 20.67 -13.78 7.40
C GLU A 16 20.39 -12.26 7.40
N GLU A 17 19.29 -11.82 6.79
CA GLU A 17 19.05 -10.38 6.56
C GLU A 17 17.83 -9.81 7.30
N LEU A 18 16.73 -10.56 7.43
CA LEU A 18 15.42 -9.97 7.79
C LEU A 18 14.95 -10.31 9.20
N GLU A 19 15.32 -11.46 9.74
CA GLU A 19 14.81 -11.96 11.02
C GLU A 19 15.06 -10.97 12.16
N ASP A 20 16.28 -10.49 12.33
CA ASP A 20 16.61 -9.50 13.37
C ASP A 20 16.11 -8.09 13.03
N PHE A 21 15.72 -7.84 11.78
CA PHE A 21 15.26 -6.52 11.32
C PHE A 21 13.76 -6.33 11.55
N VAL A 22 12.95 -7.34 11.22
CA VAL A 22 11.50 -7.31 11.35
C VAL A 22 11.09 -7.68 12.78
N PRO A 23 10.46 -6.78 13.55
CA PRO A 23 10.04 -7.06 14.92
C PRO A 23 8.95 -8.14 14.96
N HIS A 24 8.73 -8.69 16.16
CA HIS A 24 7.74 -9.77 16.36
C HIS A 24 6.30 -9.32 16.09
N ARG A 25 5.95 -8.07 16.37
CA ARG A 25 4.64 -7.49 16.06
C ARG A 25 4.78 -6.61 14.83
N VAL A 26 3.89 -6.82 13.85
CA VAL A 26 3.85 -6.04 12.62
C VAL A 26 2.40 -5.64 12.36
N PHE A 27 2.21 -4.38 11.99
CA PHE A 27 0.99 -3.86 11.45
C PHE A 27 1.25 -3.56 9.97
N ASP A 28 0.65 -4.36 9.11
CA ASP A 28 0.71 -4.16 7.67
C ASP A 28 -0.31 -3.10 7.24
N ALA A 29 0.18 -1.90 6.91
CA ALA A 29 -0.67 -0.78 6.54
C ALA A 29 -1.29 -0.88 5.14
N HIS A 30 -0.96 -1.91 4.34
CA HIS A 30 -1.37 -1.99 2.95
C HIS A 30 -1.53 -3.44 2.47
N VAL A 31 -2.75 -3.97 2.58
CA VAL A 31 -3.12 -5.33 2.14
C VAL A 31 -4.39 -5.31 1.30
N HIS A 32 -4.40 -6.06 0.21
CA HIS A 32 -5.53 -6.25 -0.68
C HIS A 32 -6.25 -7.57 -0.37
N ILE A 33 -7.55 -7.49 -0.11
CA ILE A 33 -8.47 -8.63 0.01
C ILE A 33 -9.54 -8.44 -1.05
N TYR A 34 -9.68 -9.42 -1.95
CA TYR A 34 -10.50 -9.26 -3.15
C TYR A 34 -10.87 -10.60 -3.78
N ARG A 35 -11.77 -10.54 -4.77
CA ARG A 35 -11.99 -11.61 -5.75
C ARG A 35 -11.69 -11.08 -7.13
N TRP A 36 -10.94 -11.84 -7.93
CA TRP A 36 -10.71 -11.54 -9.35
C TRP A 36 -12.02 -11.44 -10.14
N ALA A 37 -13.09 -12.06 -9.65
CA ALA A 37 -14.44 -11.91 -10.17
C ALA A 37 -14.95 -10.44 -10.17
N PHE A 38 -14.43 -9.57 -9.30
CA PHE A 38 -14.83 -8.16 -9.21
C PHE A 38 -14.19 -7.25 -10.26
N ASP A 39 -13.19 -7.73 -11.00
CA ASP A 39 -12.83 -7.15 -12.28
C ASP A 39 -13.94 -7.55 -13.28
N LEU A 40 -14.71 -6.59 -13.78
CA LEU A 40 -15.82 -6.86 -14.70
C LEU A 40 -15.42 -6.64 -16.17
N ASP A 41 -14.15 -6.33 -16.45
CA ASP A 41 -13.69 -6.21 -17.83
C ASP A 41 -13.83 -7.59 -18.54
N PRO A 42 -14.59 -7.67 -19.65
CA PRO A 42 -14.72 -8.92 -20.40
C PRO A 42 -13.39 -9.45 -20.95
N ASN A 43 -12.38 -8.59 -21.06
CA ASN A 43 -11.03 -8.93 -21.54
C ASN A 43 -10.01 -9.12 -20.41
N LYS A 44 -10.44 -9.13 -19.13
CA LYS A 44 -9.51 -9.22 -17.99
C LYS A 44 -8.54 -10.39 -18.06
N ALA A 45 -8.92 -11.49 -18.72
CA ALA A 45 -8.10 -12.69 -18.89
C ALA A 45 -6.85 -12.49 -19.77
N SER A 46 -6.79 -11.43 -20.59
CA SER A 46 -5.60 -11.02 -21.36
C SER A 46 -5.00 -9.70 -20.87
N GLY A 47 -5.57 -9.12 -19.82
CA GLY A 47 -5.13 -7.87 -19.23
C GLY A 47 -3.84 -7.99 -18.42
N PRO A 48 -3.27 -6.85 -17.99
CA PRO A 48 -1.99 -6.81 -17.27
C PRO A 48 -2.00 -7.55 -15.92
N PHE A 49 -3.19 -7.75 -15.32
CA PHE A 49 -3.35 -8.44 -14.04
C PHE A 49 -3.64 -9.95 -14.18
N ALA A 50 -3.87 -10.45 -15.40
CA ALA A 50 -4.30 -11.83 -15.64
C ALA A 50 -3.30 -12.86 -15.13
N GLY A 51 -2.03 -12.77 -15.55
CA GLY A 51 -0.99 -13.71 -15.14
C GLY A 51 -0.49 -13.51 -13.70
N GLY A 52 -0.82 -12.36 -13.10
CA GLY A 52 -0.49 -12.03 -11.72
C GLY A 52 -1.66 -12.32 -10.80
N ILE A 53 -2.30 -11.24 -10.36
CA ILE A 53 -3.48 -11.20 -9.50
C ILE A 53 -4.54 -12.24 -9.91
N GLY A 54 -4.91 -12.31 -11.19
CA GLY A 54 -6.00 -13.18 -11.65
C GLY A 54 -5.68 -14.68 -11.65
N ALA A 55 -4.42 -15.06 -11.89
CA ALA A 55 -3.99 -16.45 -11.97
C ALA A 55 -3.43 -16.97 -10.63
N MET A 56 -2.59 -16.17 -9.98
CA MET A 56 -1.93 -16.54 -8.72
C MET A 56 -2.89 -16.44 -7.52
N PHE A 57 -3.70 -15.39 -7.47
CA PHE A 57 -4.56 -15.09 -6.33
C PHE A 57 -5.99 -14.73 -6.78
N PRO A 58 -6.72 -15.68 -7.41
CA PRO A 58 -8.06 -15.43 -7.95
C PRO A 58 -9.09 -15.07 -6.88
N GLU A 59 -8.88 -15.51 -5.64
CA GLU A 59 -9.64 -15.10 -4.46
C GLU A 59 -8.67 -14.98 -3.28
N VAL A 60 -8.75 -13.86 -2.58
CA VAL A 60 -7.93 -13.57 -1.40
C VAL A 60 -8.85 -13.40 -0.22
N THR A 61 -8.93 -14.44 0.61
CA THR A 61 -9.61 -14.42 1.90
C THR A 61 -8.65 -13.98 3.01
N TRP A 62 -9.18 -13.71 4.19
CA TRP A 62 -8.40 -13.46 5.40
C TRP A 62 -7.45 -14.62 5.71
N GLU A 63 -7.90 -15.86 5.53
CA GLU A 63 -7.10 -17.06 5.77
C GLU A 63 -5.94 -17.20 4.77
N ILE A 64 -6.15 -16.78 3.51
CA ILE A 64 -5.07 -16.73 2.52
C ILE A 64 -4.03 -15.68 2.92
N ALA A 65 -4.47 -14.50 3.38
CA ALA A 65 -3.56 -13.49 3.90
C ALA A 65 -2.77 -13.98 5.13
N ASP A 66 -3.41 -14.68 6.06
CA ASP A 66 -2.73 -15.31 7.20
C ASP A 66 -1.72 -16.38 6.77
N ALA A 67 -2.06 -17.20 5.77
CA ALA A 67 -1.16 -18.23 5.25
C ALA A 67 0.07 -17.65 4.55
N VAL A 68 -0.12 -16.58 3.78
CA VAL A 68 0.95 -15.82 3.14
C VAL A 68 1.88 -15.21 4.20
N ASP A 69 1.32 -14.58 5.23
CA ASP A 69 2.10 -14.00 6.31
C ASP A 69 2.85 -15.03 7.14
N ALA A 70 2.24 -16.18 7.43
CA ALA A 70 2.92 -17.28 8.11
C ALA A 70 4.10 -17.83 7.30
N ALA A 71 3.98 -17.85 5.97
CA ALA A 71 5.04 -18.32 5.08
C ALA A 71 6.18 -17.30 4.93
N LEU A 72 5.86 -16.01 4.76
CA LEU A 72 6.84 -14.97 4.44
C LEU A 72 7.38 -14.23 5.67
N MET A 73 6.68 -14.28 6.79
CA MET A 73 7.13 -13.68 8.05
C MET A 73 6.96 -14.66 9.22
N PRO A 74 7.63 -15.82 9.18
CA PRO A 74 7.41 -16.87 10.17
C PRO A 74 7.64 -16.36 11.59
N GLY A 75 6.70 -16.68 12.48
CA GLY A 75 6.72 -16.30 13.89
C GLY A 75 6.34 -14.85 14.19
N ARG A 76 5.87 -14.06 13.21
CA ARG A 76 5.41 -12.68 13.45
C ARG A 76 3.90 -12.66 13.69
N GLN A 77 3.46 -11.74 14.55
CA GLN A 77 2.06 -11.42 14.76
C GLN A 77 1.68 -10.26 13.84
N ILE A 78 0.82 -10.54 12.87
CA ILE A 78 0.42 -9.56 11.86
C ILE A 78 -0.99 -9.03 12.15
N GLU A 79 -1.10 -7.71 12.20
CA GLU A 79 -2.36 -6.95 12.12
C GLU A 79 -2.39 -6.20 10.79
N ARG A 80 -3.57 -5.85 10.26
CA ARG A 80 -3.67 -5.30 8.89
C ARG A 80 -4.62 -4.12 8.79
N LEU A 81 -4.25 -3.18 7.93
CA LEU A 81 -5.19 -2.32 7.23
C LEU A 81 -5.42 -2.89 5.84
N ALA A 82 -6.59 -3.49 5.64
CA ALA A 82 -6.94 -4.19 4.40
C ALA A 82 -7.97 -3.40 3.58
N PHE A 83 -7.95 -3.56 2.26
CA PHE A 83 -8.90 -2.91 1.36
C PHE A 83 -9.05 -3.68 0.04
N PRO A 84 -10.07 -3.39 -0.78
CA PRO A 84 -10.20 -4.03 -2.07
C PRO A 84 -9.07 -3.65 -3.03
N PHE A 85 -8.70 -4.59 -3.90
CA PHE A 85 -7.85 -4.29 -5.05
C PHE A 85 -8.63 -3.40 -6.05
N PRO A 86 -8.07 -2.25 -6.49
CA PRO A 86 -8.76 -1.32 -7.36
C PRO A 86 -8.71 -1.77 -8.82
N PHE A 87 -9.51 -2.77 -9.20
CA PHE A 87 -9.59 -3.21 -10.59
C PHE A 87 -10.01 -2.04 -11.53
N PRO A 88 -9.48 -1.97 -12.76
CA PRO A 88 -9.91 -1.00 -13.75
C PRO A 88 -11.42 -1.06 -14.02
N ASN A 89 -11.99 0.02 -14.55
CA ASN A 89 -13.40 0.01 -14.94
C ASN A 89 -13.63 -0.90 -16.16
N PRO A 90 -14.74 -1.68 -16.19
CA PRO A 90 -15.76 -1.78 -15.15
C PRO A 90 -15.33 -2.66 -13.96
N CYS A 91 -15.69 -2.23 -12.74
CA CYS A 91 -15.40 -2.94 -11.48
C CYS A 91 -16.67 -3.07 -10.61
N ASP A 92 -16.80 -4.18 -9.90
CA ASP A 92 -17.86 -4.40 -8.91
C ASP A 92 -17.52 -3.75 -7.56
N PHE A 93 -17.86 -2.48 -7.41
CA PHE A 93 -17.58 -1.72 -6.18
C PHE A 93 -18.36 -2.24 -4.97
N ASP A 94 -19.63 -2.58 -5.15
CA ASP A 94 -20.50 -3.02 -4.04
C ASP A 94 -20.06 -4.39 -3.55
N GLY A 95 -19.84 -5.34 -4.47
CA GLY A 95 -19.32 -6.66 -4.15
C GLY A 95 -17.93 -6.61 -3.50
N SER A 96 -17.05 -5.73 -4.00
CA SER A 96 -15.73 -5.51 -3.41
C SER A 96 -15.81 -5.01 -1.96
N ASN A 97 -16.70 -4.04 -1.71
CA ASN A 97 -16.86 -3.38 -0.41
C ASN A 97 -17.54 -4.29 0.62
N ASP A 98 -18.55 -5.06 0.22
CA ASP A 98 -19.18 -6.04 1.09
C ASP A 98 -18.21 -7.18 1.44
N TYR A 99 -17.39 -7.61 0.47
CA TYR A 99 -16.42 -8.68 0.68
C TYR A 99 -15.32 -8.27 1.67
N ILE A 100 -14.70 -7.09 1.51
CA ILE A 100 -13.69 -6.62 2.46
C ILE A 100 -14.26 -6.50 3.88
N ALA A 101 -15.51 -6.02 4.03
CA ALA A 101 -16.13 -5.91 5.34
C ALA A 101 -16.34 -7.29 6.00
N SER A 102 -16.74 -8.30 5.22
CA SER A 102 -16.88 -9.67 5.74
C SER A 102 -15.55 -10.31 6.13
N GLU A 103 -14.49 -10.09 5.34
CA GLU A 103 -13.19 -10.72 5.58
C GLU A 103 -12.44 -10.04 6.74
N VAL A 104 -12.47 -8.70 6.81
CA VAL A 104 -11.84 -7.96 7.93
C VAL A 104 -12.46 -8.32 9.28
N ALA A 105 -13.76 -8.65 9.32
CA ALA A 105 -14.43 -9.07 10.55
C ALA A 105 -13.81 -10.34 11.17
N LYS A 106 -13.17 -11.19 10.35
CA LYS A 106 -12.45 -12.39 10.82
C LYS A 106 -11.14 -12.06 11.54
N GLY A 107 -10.52 -10.92 11.22
CA GLY A 107 -9.28 -10.43 11.82
C GLY A 107 -9.42 -9.85 13.23
N GLY A 108 -10.64 -9.81 13.77
CA GLY A 108 -10.97 -9.27 15.09
C GLY A 108 -10.76 -7.76 15.21
N GLU A 109 -10.80 -7.26 16.44
CA GLU A 109 -10.76 -5.82 16.74
C GLU A 109 -9.41 -5.14 16.53
N ARG A 110 -8.39 -5.86 16.05
CA ARG A 110 -7.05 -5.30 15.82
C ARG A 110 -6.80 -4.95 14.35
N SER A 111 -7.52 -5.52 13.42
CA SER A 111 -7.41 -5.18 11.99
C SER A 111 -8.58 -4.31 11.54
N ARG A 112 -8.37 -3.52 10.49
CA ARG A 112 -9.40 -2.61 9.96
C ARG A 112 -9.46 -2.67 8.44
N GLY A 113 -10.59 -2.26 7.90
CA GLY A 113 -10.86 -2.19 6.47
C GLY A 113 -10.92 -0.75 5.98
N LEU A 114 -10.64 -0.54 4.68
CA LEU A 114 -11.11 0.62 3.92
C LEU A 114 -12.06 0.15 2.81
N MET A 115 -12.99 0.99 2.40
CA MET A 115 -13.84 0.72 1.23
C MET A 115 -13.26 1.37 -0.03
N LEU A 116 -13.39 0.70 -1.16
CA LEU A 116 -13.11 1.23 -2.48
C LEU A 116 -14.17 2.28 -2.84
N VAL A 117 -13.72 3.46 -3.27
CA VAL A 117 -14.60 4.56 -3.67
C VAL A 117 -14.34 4.99 -5.11
N ARG A 118 -15.36 5.55 -5.76
CA ARG A 118 -15.26 6.20 -7.07
C ARG A 118 -15.87 7.61 -7.03
N PRO A 119 -15.46 8.53 -7.93
CA PRO A 119 -15.91 9.93 -7.92
C PRO A 119 -17.42 10.13 -7.97
N GLN A 120 -18.12 9.21 -8.62
CA GLN A 120 -19.56 9.29 -8.85
C GLN A 120 -20.38 9.00 -7.59
N MET A 121 -19.76 8.44 -6.54
CA MET A 121 -20.44 8.25 -5.26
C MET A 121 -20.65 9.60 -4.57
N SER A 122 -21.89 9.87 -4.18
CA SER A 122 -22.25 11.08 -3.44
C SER A 122 -21.73 11.04 -1.99
N ALA A 123 -21.64 12.20 -1.34
CA ALA A 123 -21.25 12.29 0.08
C ALA A 123 -22.15 11.46 1.00
N ALA A 124 -23.47 11.49 0.76
CA ALA A 124 -24.44 10.71 1.54
C ALA A 124 -24.27 9.20 1.35
N GLN A 125 -23.96 8.75 0.14
CA GLN A 125 -23.69 7.33 -0.15
C GLN A 125 -22.43 6.87 0.57
N VAL A 126 -21.29 7.56 0.42
CA VAL A 126 -20.03 7.13 1.06
C VAL A 126 -20.11 7.21 2.59
N GLU A 127 -20.84 8.17 3.16
CA GLU A 127 -21.09 8.22 4.62
C GLU A 127 -21.98 7.06 5.09
N ALA A 128 -23.01 6.69 4.33
CA ALA A 128 -23.86 5.56 4.68
C ALA A 128 -23.10 4.24 4.59
N ASP A 129 -22.32 4.03 3.51
CA ASP A 129 -21.57 2.81 3.29
C ASP A 129 -20.45 2.61 4.30
N VAL A 130 -19.67 3.65 4.62
CA VAL A 130 -18.59 3.52 5.61
C VAL A 130 -19.12 3.07 6.98
N ARG A 131 -20.31 3.56 7.37
CA ARG A 131 -21.01 3.16 8.60
C ARG A 131 -21.56 1.75 8.54
N ARG A 132 -22.25 1.42 7.46
CA ARG A 132 -22.85 0.09 7.23
C ARG A 132 -21.77 -1.00 7.27
N LEU A 133 -20.66 -0.76 6.58
CA LEU A 133 -19.55 -1.71 6.46
C LEU A 133 -18.69 -1.75 7.74
N GLY A 134 -18.69 -0.68 8.54
CA GLY A 134 -17.84 -0.56 9.74
C GLY A 134 -16.35 -0.44 9.41
N VAL A 135 -16.02 0.08 8.22
CA VAL A 135 -14.66 0.35 7.76
C VAL A 135 -14.21 1.74 8.23
N ILE A 136 -12.91 2.03 8.17
CA ILE A 136 -12.33 3.26 8.75
C ILE A 136 -11.84 4.26 7.71
N GLY A 137 -12.22 4.08 6.45
CA GLY A 137 -11.86 5.03 5.42
C GLY A 137 -11.98 4.53 4.00
N PHE A 138 -11.27 5.23 3.13
CA PHE A 138 -11.47 5.17 1.69
C PHE A 138 -10.19 4.76 0.96
N LYS A 139 -10.38 3.93 -0.06
CA LYS A 139 -9.38 3.60 -1.08
C LYS A 139 -9.86 4.19 -2.40
N PRO A 140 -9.49 5.44 -2.74
CA PRO A 140 -9.65 5.96 -4.09
C PRO A 140 -8.55 5.39 -5.00
N TYR A 141 -8.75 5.45 -6.31
CA TYR A 141 -7.70 5.07 -7.25
C TYR A 141 -7.78 5.82 -8.57
N ARG A 142 -6.61 6.14 -9.14
CA ARG A 142 -6.48 6.92 -10.38
C ARG A 142 -7.19 6.33 -11.59
N TRP A 143 -7.46 5.01 -11.64
CA TRP A 143 -8.25 4.40 -12.73
C TRP A 143 -9.67 4.98 -12.86
N TYR A 144 -10.18 5.59 -11.78
CA TYR A 144 -11.53 6.13 -11.73
C TYR A 144 -11.58 7.64 -12.03
N ALA A 145 -10.43 8.27 -12.25
CA ALA A 145 -10.36 9.63 -12.77
C ALA A 145 -10.69 9.66 -14.27
N PRO A 146 -11.15 10.81 -14.82
CA PRO A 146 -11.26 11.00 -16.26
C PRO A 146 -9.92 10.82 -17.00
N ASP A 147 -8.82 11.28 -16.39
CA ASP A 147 -7.45 11.00 -16.84
C ASP A 147 -6.73 10.15 -15.79
N ALA A 148 -6.53 8.88 -16.12
CA ALA A 148 -5.87 7.93 -15.22
C ALA A 148 -4.37 8.19 -15.03
N VAL A 149 -3.73 8.92 -15.94
CA VAL A 149 -2.30 9.22 -15.85
C VAL A 149 -2.08 10.59 -15.23
N GLU A 150 -2.66 11.66 -15.78
CA GLU A 150 -2.37 13.04 -15.36
C GLU A 150 -3.46 13.69 -14.49
N GLY A 151 -4.50 12.94 -14.09
CA GLY A 151 -5.57 13.45 -13.23
C GLY A 151 -5.07 14.01 -11.89
N ARG A 152 -5.80 14.97 -11.31
CA ARG A 152 -5.56 15.53 -9.97
C ARG A 152 -6.14 14.63 -8.88
N LEU A 153 -5.71 14.82 -7.63
CA LEU A 153 -6.22 14.03 -6.49
C LEU A 153 -7.74 14.10 -6.40
N THR A 154 -8.31 15.29 -6.62
CA THR A 154 -9.77 15.51 -6.55
C THR A 154 -10.54 14.90 -7.72
N ASP A 155 -9.87 14.45 -8.78
CA ASP A 155 -10.53 13.81 -9.93
C ASP A 155 -10.94 12.37 -9.62
N PHE A 156 -10.25 11.72 -8.68
CA PHE A 156 -10.56 10.35 -8.21
C PHE A 156 -10.89 10.27 -6.71
N MET A 157 -10.68 11.35 -5.95
CA MET A 157 -11.13 11.53 -4.57
C MET A 157 -11.74 12.94 -4.39
N PRO A 158 -12.97 13.18 -4.89
CA PRO A 158 -13.56 14.52 -4.87
C PRO A 158 -13.73 15.11 -3.47
N GLU A 159 -13.71 16.44 -3.38
CA GLU A 159 -13.78 17.15 -2.09
C GLU A 159 -15.03 16.82 -1.27
N HIS A 160 -16.18 16.51 -1.91
CA HIS A 160 -17.37 16.11 -1.16
C HIS A 160 -17.20 14.76 -0.42
N GLN A 161 -16.31 13.89 -0.89
CA GLN A 161 -15.95 12.65 -0.20
C GLN A 161 -14.84 12.91 0.84
N ILE A 162 -13.89 13.81 0.55
CA ILE A 162 -12.86 14.22 1.53
C ILE A 162 -13.51 14.89 2.74
N ALA A 163 -14.55 15.72 2.53
CA ALA A 163 -15.31 16.32 3.62
C ALA A 163 -15.99 15.28 4.52
N VAL A 164 -16.40 14.12 3.98
CA VAL A 164 -16.89 13.00 4.80
C VAL A 164 -15.75 12.37 5.59
N ALA A 165 -14.57 12.17 4.96
CA ALA A 165 -13.39 11.68 5.66
C ALA A 165 -12.97 12.61 6.81
N ASP A 166 -13.01 13.92 6.58
CA ASP A 166 -12.75 14.92 7.62
C ASP A 166 -13.76 14.84 8.76
N LYS A 167 -15.06 14.92 8.43
CA LYS A 167 -16.17 14.85 9.40
C LYS A 167 -16.08 13.63 10.32
N LEU A 168 -15.65 12.50 9.78
CA LEU A 168 -15.60 11.22 10.50
C LEU A 168 -14.18 10.84 10.96
N GLY A 169 -13.17 11.66 10.67
CA GLY A 169 -11.78 11.41 11.03
C GLY A 169 -11.17 10.18 10.33
N LEU A 170 -11.59 9.87 9.12
CA LEU A 170 -11.24 8.65 8.38
C LEU A 170 -9.86 8.71 7.71
N VAL A 171 -9.37 7.53 7.34
CA VAL A 171 -8.18 7.34 6.50
C VAL A 171 -8.51 7.46 5.02
N ILE A 172 -7.60 8.03 4.23
CA ILE A 172 -7.61 7.98 2.77
C ILE A 172 -6.29 7.37 2.30
N MET A 173 -6.35 6.16 1.74
CA MET A 173 -5.19 5.45 1.17
C MET A 173 -4.95 5.91 -0.26
N MET A 174 -4.07 6.89 -0.43
CA MET A 174 -3.87 7.64 -1.66
C MET A 174 -2.69 7.09 -2.47
N HIS A 175 -3.01 6.51 -3.64
CA HIS A 175 -2.03 6.23 -4.68
C HIS A 175 -1.99 7.40 -5.68
N LEU A 176 -0.89 8.17 -5.68
CA LEU A 176 -0.78 9.38 -6.50
C LEU A 176 -0.83 9.11 -8.01
N SER A 177 -1.39 10.05 -8.77
CA SER A 177 -1.37 10.15 -10.23
C SER A 177 -0.23 11.07 -10.69
N LYS A 178 -0.26 11.47 -11.97
CA LYS A 178 0.73 12.28 -12.73
C LYS A 178 2.02 11.55 -12.98
N ARG A 179 2.78 11.80 -14.06
CA ARG A 179 4.04 11.04 -14.29
C ARG A 179 5.08 11.26 -13.21
N ASP A 180 5.13 12.47 -12.67
CA ASP A 180 6.17 12.86 -11.73
C ASP A 180 5.89 12.50 -10.27
N ALA A 181 4.80 11.77 -10.00
CA ALA A 181 4.43 11.31 -8.67
C ALA A 181 4.36 12.51 -7.70
N ILE A 182 4.91 12.37 -6.50
CA ILE A 182 4.95 13.45 -5.52
C ILE A 182 5.83 14.65 -5.92
N ALA A 183 6.70 14.52 -6.93
CA ALA A 183 7.48 15.65 -7.44
C ALA A 183 6.65 16.58 -8.35
N ASP A 184 5.47 16.14 -8.77
CA ASP A 184 4.57 16.98 -9.53
C ASP A 184 4.06 18.15 -8.67
N PRO A 185 4.22 19.42 -9.09
CA PRO A 185 3.79 20.58 -8.32
C PRO A 185 2.31 20.56 -7.94
N GLU A 186 1.43 20.04 -8.81
CA GLU A 186 -0.01 20.00 -8.55
C GLU A 186 -0.37 18.97 -7.47
N ASN A 187 0.34 17.83 -7.42
CA ASN A 187 0.16 16.86 -6.34
C ASN A 187 0.57 17.46 -4.99
N VAL A 188 1.68 18.20 -4.93
CA VAL A 188 2.11 18.87 -3.70
C VAL A 188 1.14 19.98 -3.30
N GLU A 189 0.70 20.80 -4.24
CA GLU A 189 -0.30 21.85 -4.00
C GLU A 189 -1.60 21.25 -3.43
N ASP A 190 -2.13 20.20 -4.07
CA ASP A 190 -3.35 19.54 -3.61
C ASP A 190 -3.15 18.94 -2.22
N LEU A 191 -2.05 18.25 -1.95
CA LEU A 191 -1.80 17.67 -0.62
C LEU A 191 -1.71 18.73 0.46
N LEU A 192 -1.00 19.84 0.23
CA LEU A 192 -0.90 20.94 1.20
C LEU A 192 -2.27 21.57 1.46
N ARG A 193 -2.97 21.96 0.39
CA ARG A 193 -4.27 22.63 0.46
C ARG A 193 -5.34 21.74 1.10
N LEU A 194 -5.42 20.46 0.70
CA LEU A 194 -6.42 19.53 1.21
C LEU A 194 -6.12 19.10 2.64
N SER A 195 -4.84 18.92 3.00
CA SER A 195 -4.46 18.57 4.38
C SER A 195 -4.74 19.71 5.37
N ASP A 196 -4.59 20.97 4.93
CA ASP A 196 -4.95 22.16 5.71
C ASP A 196 -6.47 22.35 5.82
N LYS A 197 -7.19 22.23 4.69
CA LYS A 197 -8.65 22.41 4.64
C LYS A 197 -9.42 21.31 5.36
N TYR A 198 -8.89 20.08 5.37
CA TYR A 198 -9.52 18.89 5.95
C TYR A 198 -8.59 18.25 6.99
N PRO A 199 -8.36 18.91 8.13
CA PRO A 199 -7.32 18.53 9.09
C PRO A 199 -7.58 17.18 9.79
N ASN A 200 -8.82 16.69 9.78
CA ASN A 200 -9.17 15.41 10.39
C ASN A 200 -9.09 14.24 9.41
N ALA A 201 -9.09 14.50 8.10
CA ALA A 201 -8.85 13.49 7.07
C ALA A 201 -7.38 13.07 7.14
N LYS A 202 -7.13 11.76 7.26
CA LYS A 202 -5.79 11.20 7.47
C LYS A 202 -5.28 10.54 6.20
N TRP A 203 -4.26 11.12 5.59
CA TRP A 203 -3.72 10.63 4.32
C TRP A 203 -2.65 9.58 4.57
N ILE A 204 -2.75 8.44 3.88
CA ILE A 204 -1.63 7.53 3.71
C ILE A 204 -1.20 7.61 2.25
N LEU A 205 0.02 8.09 1.99
CA LEU A 205 0.59 8.18 0.65
C LEU A 205 1.28 6.87 0.31
N ALA A 206 0.66 6.10 -0.57
CA ALA A 206 1.09 4.75 -0.90
C ALA A 206 2.45 4.70 -1.61
N HIS A 207 3.22 3.65 -1.36
CA HIS A 207 4.47 3.34 -2.08
C HIS A 207 5.50 4.49 -2.02
N CYS A 208 5.80 5.01 -0.83
CA CYS A 208 6.67 6.18 -0.65
C CYS A 208 6.15 7.40 -1.43
N ALA A 209 4.84 7.69 -1.32
CA ALA A 209 4.16 8.68 -2.17
C ALA A 209 4.43 8.44 -3.68
N ARG A 210 4.36 7.17 -4.08
CA ARG A 210 4.68 6.64 -5.41
C ARG A 210 6.09 6.96 -5.92
N SER A 211 7.03 7.16 -5.00
CA SER A 211 8.45 7.37 -5.28
C SER A 211 9.18 6.03 -5.24
N TYR A 212 9.10 5.29 -6.35
CA TYR A 212 9.86 4.05 -6.49
C TYR A 212 11.37 4.28 -6.66
N SER A 213 11.79 5.51 -6.92
CA SER A 213 13.18 5.99 -7.03
C SER A 213 13.32 7.31 -6.27
N SER A 214 14.51 7.61 -5.75
CA SER A 214 14.75 8.70 -4.80
C SER A 214 14.39 10.11 -5.31
N TRP A 215 14.64 10.40 -6.59
CA TRP A 215 14.50 11.76 -7.14
C TRP A 215 13.13 12.41 -6.88
N ALA A 216 12.06 11.62 -6.86
CA ALA A 216 10.70 12.15 -6.71
C ALA A 216 10.46 12.63 -5.27
N ILE A 217 10.87 11.82 -4.29
CA ILE A 217 10.72 12.20 -2.88
C ILE A 217 11.74 13.28 -2.49
N GLU A 218 12.97 13.24 -3.01
CA GLU A 218 13.99 14.28 -2.79
C GLU A 218 13.49 15.67 -3.20
N ALA A 219 12.80 15.77 -4.34
CA ALA A 219 12.28 17.03 -4.86
C ALA A 219 11.17 17.66 -3.98
N SER A 220 10.45 16.86 -3.21
CA SER A 220 9.24 17.30 -2.50
C SER A 220 9.28 17.13 -0.98
N ALA A 221 10.20 16.34 -0.43
CA ALA A 221 10.19 15.97 0.98
C ALA A 221 10.19 17.17 1.94
N SER A 222 10.91 18.24 1.61
CA SER A 222 10.96 19.46 2.43
C SER A 222 9.60 20.16 2.58
N LYS A 223 8.71 20.01 1.59
CA LYS A 223 7.34 20.57 1.63
C LYS A 223 6.37 19.67 2.38
N LEU A 224 6.69 18.38 2.49
CA LEU A 224 5.83 17.37 3.10
C LEU A 224 6.17 17.14 4.57
N ARG A 225 7.41 17.42 4.97
CA ARG A 225 7.89 17.28 6.34
C ARG A 225 7.01 18.10 7.30
N GLY A 226 6.54 17.44 8.35
CA GLY A 226 5.78 18.08 9.42
C GLY A 226 4.27 18.19 9.18
N LEU A 227 3.74 17.69 8.06
CA LEU A 227 2.30 17.62 7.86
C LEU A 227 1.66 16.69 8.92
N PRO A 228 0.69 17.18 9.73
CA PRO A 228 0.25 16.48 10.93
C PRO A 228 -0.68 15.28 10.64
N ASN A 229 -1.35 15.31 9.48
CA ASN A 229 -2.34 14.34 9.03
C ASN A 229 -1.91 13.57 7.76
N VAL A 230 -0.59 13.46 7.51
CA VAL A 230 -0.03 12.72 6.37
C VAL A 230 0.97 11.67 6.85
N TRP A 231 0.79 10.44 6.38
CA TRP A 231 1.64 9.28 6.61
C TRP A 231 2.04 8.64 5.27
N TYR A 232 3.01 7.74 5.30
CA TYR A 232 3.61 7.10 4.14
C TYR A 232 3.76 5.62 4.42
N ASP A 233 3.27 4.75 3.55
CA ASP A 233 3.72 3.37 3.56
C ASP A 233 4.87 3.15 2.58
N THR A 234 5.66 2.11 2.82
CA THR A 234 6.81 1.74 1.98
C THR A 234 6.49 0.67 0.96
N SER A 235 5.21 0.35 0.77
CA SER A 235 4.80 -0.89 0.11
C SER A 235 5.35 -1.00 -1.31
N THR A 236 5.87 -2.18 -1.63
CA THR A 236 6.51 -2.54 -2.92
C THR A 236 7.69 -1.67 -3.40
N VAL A 237 8.14 -0.70 -2.62
CA VAL A 237 9.35 0.08 -2.95
C VAL A 237 10.59 -0.73 -2.59
N CYS A 238 11.31 -1.16 -3.62
CA CYS A 238 12.50 -2.00 -3.47
C CYS A 238 13.84 -1.25 -3.66
N ASP A 239 13.79 0.07 -3.82
CA ASP A 239 14.94 0.95 -4.05
C ASP A 239 15.40 1.59 -2.74
N SER A 240 16.60 1.26 -2.26
CA SER A 240 17.07 1.73 -0.95
C SER A 240 17.24 3.25 -0.88
N ASP A 241 17.54 3.90 -1.99
CA ASP A 241 17.80 5.34 -2.04
C ASP A 241 16.47 6.10 -1.94
N ALA A 242 15.39 5.55 -2.51
CA ALA A 242 14.03 6.06 -2.28
C ALA A 242 13.62 5.99 -0.79
N LEU A 243 13.94 4.89 -0.09
CA LEU A 243 13.63 4.78 1.33
C LEU A 243 14.52 5.69 2.17
N ASP A 244 15.81 5.80 1.85
CA ASP A 244 16.73 6.73 2.50
C ASP A 244 16.25 8.18 2.37
N ALA A 245 15.90 8.60 1.15
CA ALA A 245 15.39 9.93 0.88
C ALA A 245 14.04 10.21 1.57
N LEU A 246 13.18 9.20 1.75
CA LEU A 246 11.98 9.33 2.57
C LEU A 246 12.33 9.53 4.05
N TYR A 247 13.21 8.70 4.61
CA TYR A 247 13.59 8.77 6.03
C TYR A 247 14.32 10.07 6.38
N THR A 248 15.26 10.50 5.55
CA THR A 248 16.03 11.74 5.75
C THR A 248 15.22 12.99 5.37
N GLY A 249 14.39 12.88 4.34
CA GLY A 249 13.60 13.96 3.79
C GLY A 249 12.34 14.26 4.60
N VAL A 250 11.47 13.27 4.83
CA VAL A 250 10.21 13.48 5.55
C VAL A 250 10.35 13.21 7.04
N GLY A 251 11.17 12.22 7.41
CA GLY A 251 11.33 11.76 8.79
C GLY A 251 10.64 10.43 9.04
N VAL A 252 11.24 9.60 9.89
CA VAL A 252 10.78 8.22 10.17
C VAL A 252 9.45 8.13 10.92
N ASP A 253 9.06 9.18 11.65
CA ASP A 253 7.91 9.18 12.57
C ASP A 253 6.54 9.02 11.89
N ARG A 254 6.49 9.24 10.57
CA ARG A 254 5.27 9.13 9.75
C ARG A 254 5.33 8.00 8.72
N VAL A 255 6.40 7.21 8.74
CA VAL A 255 6.61 6.12 7.80
C VAL A 255 6.16 4.80 8.42
N MET A 256 5.50 3.97 7.63
CA MET A 256 4.90 2.71 8.03
C MET A 256 5.29 1.61 7.06
N TYR A 257 5.42 0.39 7.58
CA TYR A 257 5.45 -0.79 6.75
C TYR A 257 4.07 -1.04 6.14
N GLY A 258 4.03 -1.33 4.84
CA GLY A 258 2.91 -1.95 4.15
C GLY A 258 3.46 -2.96 3.15
N SER A 259 2.80 -4.07 2.88
CA SER A 259 3.32 -5.10 1.96
C SER A 259 2.90 -4.92 0.51
N ASP A 260 1.75 -4.28 0.26
CA ASP A 260 1.01 -4.34 -1.01
C ASP A 260 0.58 -5.76 -1.38
N ASP A 261 0.42 -6.64 -0.41
CA ASP A 261 -0.11 -7.99 -0.64
C ASP A 261 -1.44 -7.92 -1.38
N MET A 262 -1.71 -8.69 -2.44
CA MET A 262 -1.00 -9.88 -2.89
C MET A 262 0.02 -9.65 -4.03
N ILE A 263 0.59 -8.45 -4.16
CA ILE A 263 1.78 -8.19 -4.99
C ILE A 263 3.06 -8.55 -4.24
N GLY A 264 3.14 -8.21 -2.95
CA GLY A 264 4.26 -8.57 -2.07
C GLY A 264 4.74 -10.03 -2.14
N PRO A 265 3.84 -11.03 -2.20
CA PRO A 265 4.19 -12.45 -2.27
C PRO A 265 4.57 -12.93 -3.69
N MET A 266 4.51 -12.07 -4.70
CA MET A 266 4.97 -12.41 -6.04
C MET A 266 6.50 -12.35 -6.10
N ARG A 267 7.12 -13.28 -6.86
CA ARG A 267 8.57 -13.26 -7.09
C ARG A 267 8.95 -12.17 -8.07
N GLY A 268 9.94 -11.37 -7.69
CA GLY A 268 10.37 -10.23 -8.48
C GLY A 268 10.77 -9.03 -7.62
N LYS A 269 10.94 -7.89 -8.29
CA LYS A 269 11.34 -6.62 -7.70
C LYS A 269 10.99 -5.46 -8.61
N TYR A 270 10.60 -4.33 -8.03
CA TYR A 270 10.61 -3.06 -8.76
C TYR A 270 12.04 -2.53 -8.91
N ILE A 271 12.45 -2.32 -10.16
CA ILE A 271 13.76 -1.76 -10.51
C ILE A 271 13.61 -0.34 -11.03
N THR A 272 14.63 0.48 -10.81
CA THR A 272 14.68 1.91 -11.17
C THR A 272 15.74 2.15 -12.24
N PHE A 273 15.48 3.09 -13.14
CA PHE A 273 16.46 3.55 -14.15
C PHE A 273 16.11 4.96 -14.64
N GLY A 274 17.07 5.88 -14.56
CA GLY A 274 16.81 7.29 -14.86
C GLY A 274 15.70 7.86 -13.98
N ARG A 275 14.59 8.32 -14.59
CA ARG A 275 13.38 8.79 -13.89
C ARG A 275 12.23 7.77 -13.92
N ALA A 276 12.49 6.53 -14.32
CA ALA A 276 11.49 5.49 -14.53
C ALA A 276 11.71 4.29 -13.60
N TRP A 277 10.69 3.45 -13.52
CA TRP A 277 10.74 2.18 -12.82
C TRP A 277 9.87 1.15 -13.54
N ALA A 278 10.17 -0.13 -13.34
CA ALA A 278 9.41 -1.25 -13.90
C ALA A 278 9.43 -2.43 -12.94
N TYR A 279 8.39 -3.26 -12.99
CA TYR A 279 8.40 -4.54 -12.28
C TYR A 279 9.24 -5.55 -13.07
N LEU A 280 10.22 -6.15 -12.42
CA LEU A 280 10.99 -7.26 -12.94
C LEU A 280 10.48 -8.56 -12.30
N SER A 281 10.05 -9.51 -13.12
CA SER A 281 9.56 -10.83 -12.70
C SER A 281 10.39 -11.93 -13.35
N PRO A 282 10.33 -13.20 -12.88
CA PRO A 282 11.01 -14.32 -13.52
C PRO A 282 10.68 -14.54 -15.01
N THR A 283 9.62 -13.93 -15.53
CA THR A 283 9.07 -14.22 -16.87
C THR A 283 9.09 -13.02 -17.84
N ASN A 284 9.50 -11.83 -17.39
CA ASN A 284 9.41 -10.61 -18.21
C ASN A 284 10.76 -10.00 -18.63
N HIS A 285 11.85 -10.75 -18.49
CA HIS A 285 13.18 -10.32 -18.91
C HIS A 285 14.00 -11.49 -19.47
N ALA A 286 15.02 -11.16 -20.26
CA ALA A 286 16.01 -12.11 -20.74
C ALA A 286 17.38 -11.72 -20.14
N MET A 287 17.77 -12.37 -19.04
CA MET A 287 19.10 -12.19 -18.45
C MET A 287 19.90 -13.48 -18.55
N SER A 288 21.13 -13.40 -19.08
CA SER A 288 22.13 -14.45 -18.93
C SER A 288 22.92 -14.19 -17.65
N LEU A 289 22.61 -14.93 -16.59
CA LEU A 289 23.17 -14.72 -15.25
C LEU A 289 24.24 -15.77 -14.89
N ALA A 290 25.17 -16.04 -15.81
CA ALA A 290 26.23 -17.05 -15.58
C ALA A 290 27.18 -16.74 -14.41
N HIS A 291 27.13 -15.52 -13.86
CA HIS A 291 28.02 -15.03 -12.81
C HIS A 291 27.37 -14.98 -11.42
N CYS A 292 26.09 -15.36 -11.26
CA CYS A 292 25.39 -15.30 -9.98
C CYS A 292 24.22 -16.30 -9.88
N ASP A 293 23.58 -16.36 -8.71
CA ASP A 293 22.31 -17.07 -8.54
C ASP A 293 21.19 -16.31 -9.27
N PRO A 294 20.47 -16.92 -10.23
CA PRO A 294 19.44 -16.24 -11.01
C PRO A 294 18.08 -16.18 -10.31
N ARG A 295 17.91 -16.83 -9.16
CA ARG A 295 16.61 -16.93 -8.49
C ARG A 295 16.17 -15.57 -7.95
N MET A 296 14.90 -15.23 -8.20
CA MET A 296 14.25 -14.06 -7.60
C MET A 296 13.52 -14.45 -6.33
N THR A 297 13.71 -13.68 -5.26
CA THR A 297 12.92 -13.77 -4.03
C THR A 297 11.59 -12.99 -4.18
N PHE A 298 10.83 -12.92 -3.11
CA PHE A 298 9.57 -12.19 -3.04
C PHE A 298 9.78 -10.67 -3.09
N THR A 299 8.86 -9.96 -3.75
CA THR A 299 8.88 -8.49 -3.80
C THR A 299 8.87 -7.89 -2.39
N ARG A 300 8.14 -8.51 -1.46
CA ARG A 300 8.16 -8.14 -0.04
C ARG A 300 9.55 -8.24 0.57
N TYR A 301 10.32 -9.29 0.27
CA TYR A 301 11.68 -9.43 0.81
C TYR A 301 12.61 -8.37 0.24
N GLU A 302 12.47 -8.07 -1.05
CA GLU A 302 13.22 -6.99 -1.69
C GLU A 302 12.88 -5.61 -1.11
N GLN A 303 11.61 -5.35 -0.80
CA GLN A 303 11.17 -4.16 -0.06
C GLN A 303 11.79 -4.12 1.35
N LEU A 304 11.71 -5.20 2.13
CA LEU A 304 12.27 -5.24 3.50
C LEU A 304 13.78 -5.00 3.51
N ARG A 305 14.50 -5.57 2.53
CA ARG A 305 15.93 -5.30 2.32
C ARG A 305 16.18 -3.84 1.98
N ALA A 306 15.32 -3.23 1.16
CA ALA A 306 15.41 -1.81 0.82
C ALA A 306 15.15 -0.92 2.03
N MET A 307 14.13 -1.20 2.85
CA MET A 307 13.87 -0.50 4.12
C MET A 307 15.07 -0.59 5.07
N LYS A 308 15.66 -1.79 5.25
CA LYS A 308 16.84 -1.99 6.09
C LYS A 308 18.04 -1.17 5.60
N ARG A 309 18.27 -1.15 4.28
CA ARG A 309 19.42 -0.46 3.67
C ARG A 309 19.24 1.05 3.62
N GLY A 310 18.04 1.53 3.27
CA GLY A 310 17.72 2.95 3.28
C GLY A 310 17.76 3.54 4.69
N GLY A 311 17.56 2.73 5.73
CA GLY A 311 17.72 3.14 7.12
C GLY A 311 19.16 3.37 7.60
N ARG A 312 20.19 3.15 6.77
CA ARG A 312 21.60 3.21 7.18
C ARG A 312 22.05 4.61 7.57
N GLN A 313 21.67 5.63 6.81
CA GLN A 313 22.11 7.00 7.06
C GLN A 313 21.50 7.55 8.36
N VAL A 314 20.22 7.25 8.60
CA VAL A 314 19.49 7.68 9.81
C VAL A 314 19.78 6.80 11.04
N GLY A 315 20.47 5.67 10.87
CA GLY A 315 20.81 4.75 11.96
C GLY A 315 19.58 4.21 12.69
N LEU A 316 18.70 3.49 11.99
CA LEU A 316 17.47 2.94 12.58
C LEU A 316 17.75 2.14 13.87
N THR A 317 17.23 2.63 14.99
CA THR A 317 17.29 1.95 16.29
C THR A 317 16.24 0.85 16.38
N ALA A 318 16.30 0.02 17.42
CA ALA A 318 15.24 -0.95 17.70
C ALA A 318 13.86 -0.27 17.87
N ALA A 319 13.81 0.90 18.51
CA ALA A 319 12.59 1.69 18.66
C ALA A 319 12.07 2.22 17.32
N HIS A 320 12.95 2.72 16.44
CA HIS A 320 12.55 3.15 15.10
C HIS A 320 11.97 1.99 14.30
N ARG A 321 12.57 0.79 14.36
CA ARG A 321 12.03 -0.40 13.69
C ARG A 321 10.66 -0.78 14.24
N GLN A 322 10.50 -0.78 15.56
CA GLN A 322 9.21 -1.06 16.19
C GLN A 322 8.12 -0.04 15.75
N ALA A 323 8.47 1.23 15.64
CA ALA A 323 7.55 2.27 15.17
C ALA A 323 7.19 2.09 13.68
N LEU A 324 8.20 1.91 12.81
CA LEU A 324 8.02 1.68 11.38
C LEU A 324 7.13 0.47 11.09
N PHE A 325 7.31 -0.62 11.83
CA PHE A 325 6.57 -1.86 11.58
C PHE A 325 5.26 -1.98 12.35
N TYR A 326 5.04 -1.24 13.44
CA TYR A 326 3.86 -1.42 14.27
C TYR A 326 3.32 -0.11 14.84
N ASP A 327 4.08 0.59 15.69
CA ASP A 327 3.50 1.60 16.58
C ASP A 327 2.89 2.78 15.80
N THR A 328 3.51 3.20 14.70
CA THR A 328 3.01 4.32 13.88
C THR A 328 1.66 3.99 13.24
N ALA A 329 1.55 2.82 12.62
CA ALA A 329 0.30 2.39 11.97
C ALA A 329 -0.78 2.07 12.99
N ARG A 330 -0.42 1.43 14.11
CA ARG A 330 -1.33 1.16 15.23
C ARG A 330 -1.93 2.46 15.79
N ALA A 331 -1.08 3.45 16.06
CA ALA A 331 -1.50 4.75 16.57
C ALA A 331 -2.42 5.49 15.58
N LEU A 332 -2.11 5.45 14.29
CA LEU A 332 -2.97 6.01 13.25
C LEU A 332 -4.35 5.33 13.27
N VAL A 333 -4.40 4.00 13.23
CA VAL A 333 -5.66 3.25 13.17
C VAL A 333 -6.49 3.42 14.45
N ASP A 334 -5.86 3.48 15.62
CA ASP A 334 -6.55 3.70 16.90
C ASP A 334 -7.09 5.13 17.03
N SER A 335 -6.50 6.09 16.32
CA SER A 335 -7.00 7.47 16.27
C SER A 335 -8.27 7.64 15.42
N VAL A 336 -8.69 6.61 14.67
CA VAL A 336 -9.90 6.65 13.84
C VAL A 336 -11.08 6.05 14.60
N PRO A 337 -12.14 6.81 14.87
CA PRO A 337 -13.35 6.26 15.47
C PRO A 337 -13.95 5.19 14.55
N VAL A 338 -14.23 4.00 15.06
CA VAL A 338 -14.98 2.99 14.30
C VAL A 338 -16.41 3.50 14.14
N PRO A 339 -16.89 3.76 12.91
CA PRO A 339 -18.24 4.26 12.72
C PRO A 339 -19.26 3.25 13.28
N GLN A 340 -20.16 3.70 14.16
CA GLN A 340 -21.21 2.84 14.70
C GLN A 340 -22.11 2.36 13.55
N ARG A 341 -22.36 1.05 13.48
CA ARG A 341 -23.38 0.47 12.60
C ARG A 341 -24.73 1.01 13.06
N GLN A 342 -25.40 1.78 12.20
CA GLN A 342 -26.79 2.18 12.42
C GLN A 342 -27.75 1.06 12.05
#